data_AF-A0A016UFA8-F1
#
_entry.id   AF-A0A016UFA8-F1
#
_cell.length_a   1.000
_cell.length_b   1.000
_cell.length_c   1.000
_cell.angle_alpha   90.00
_cell.angle_beta   90.00
_cell.angle_gamma   90.00
#
_symmetry.space_group_name_H-M   'P 1'
#
loop_
_entity.id
_entity.type
_entity.pdbx_description
1 polymer ?
#
loop_
_entity_poly.entity_id
_entity_poly.type
_entity_poly.pdbx_seq_one_letter_code
_entity_poly.pdbx_strand_id
1 'polypeptide(L)'
;MLGKLNTCDPNIRFTVETPDTSGFLPFLNARIRISHGSKQIMWYKKPQSKNILLHSRSSHPLYVKANMIRNLINTKGRICNQDNPEVEEKVTRILNENGYTKSEPRSWRPFFASGGVPLVLPYVNEENAKDVNRIVRTAKLPIKLVFQPPPNLKSLLTSTRIYEEKCGRNNCMYCTEQKICQLRGTVYLITCQGCGRKYVGETSRPLHKRLDEHMRALRNPTSYPNSSFSRHRTLHHTYDDPPRMKVTILHRSQESPLERKVLEALEIKRLSPEINNKDEMMDALRLIG
;
A
#
# COMPACT_ATOMS: atom_id res chain seq x y z
N MET A 1 42.67 12.39 -11.68
CA MET A 1 41.98 11.14 -11.32
C MET A 1 40.69 10.96 -12.10
N LEU A 2 39.74 11.92 -12.06
CA LEU A 2 38.47 11.85 -12.78
C LEU A 2 38.59 11.64 -14.30
N GLY A 3 39.53 12.33 -14.96
CA GLY A 3 39.76 12.18 -16.40
C GLY A 3 40.16 10.76 -16.82
N LYS A 4 40.95 10.05 -15.99
CA LYS A 4 41.34 8.65 -16.26
C LYS A 4 40.20 7.66 -16.03
N LEU A 5 39.28 7.95 -15.11
CA LEU A 5 38.10 7.11 -14.87
C LEU A 5 37.08 7.22 -16.01
N ASN A 6 36.93 8.42 -16.57
CA ASN A 6 36.03 8.67 -17.70
C ASN A 6 36.55 8.16 -19.06
N THR A 7 37.78 7.64 -19.12
CA THR A 7 38.33 6.99 -20.32
C THR A 7 38.13 5.47 -20.34
N CYS A 8 37.68 4.86 -19.23
CA CYS A 8 37.57 3.40 -19.13
C CYS A 8 36.38 2.82 -19.89
N ASP A 9 35.27 3.55 -20.01
CA ASP A 9 34.06 3.09 -20.71
C ASP A 9 33.34 4.28 -21.37
N PRO A 10 32.93 4.19 -22.65
CA PRO A 10 32.30 5.29 -23.37
C PRO A 10 30.87 5.61 -22.89
N ASN A 11 30.20 4.69 -22.19
CA ASN A 11 28.83 4.82 -21.70
C ASN A 11 28.76 5.26 -20.22
N ILE A 12 29.86 5.22 -19.48
CA ILE A 12 29.90 5.59 -18.06
C ILE A 12 30.68 6.90 -17.89
N ARG A 13 30.01 7.92 -17.34
CA ARG A 13 30.63 9.19 -16.96
C ARG A 13 30.54 9.40 -15.45
N PHE A 14 31.70 9.41 -14.81
CA PHE A 14 31.87 9.85 -13.44
C PHE A 14 31.88 11.37 -13.39
N THR A 15 31.16 11.91 -12.40
CA THR A 15 31.14 13.33 -12.05
C THR A 15 31.67 13.49 -10.63
N VAL A 16 32.22 14.66 -10.34
CA VAL A 16 32.63 15.06 -8.99
C VAL A 16 31.90 16.33 -8.65
N GLU A 17 31.26 16.35 -7.48
CA GLU A 17 30.68 17.57 -6.93
C GLU A 17 31.78 18.33 -6.19
N THR A 18 32.01 19.58 -6.58
CA THR A 18 32.92 20.50 -5.90
C THR A 18 32.13 21.62 -5.24
N PRO A 19 32.68 22.28 -4.20
CA PRO A 19 32.06 23.47 -3.63
C PRO A 19 31.77 24.52 -4.70
N ASP A 20 30.64 25.21 -4.56
CA ASP A 20 30.26 26.32 -5.44
C ASP A 20 31.15 27.56 -5.23
N THR A 21 30.90 28.63 -5.99
CA THR A 21 31.66 29.89 -5.89
C THR A 21 31.60 30.53 -4.49
N SER A 22 30.57 30.20 -3.71
CA SER A 22 30.42 30.63 -2.31
C SER A 22 31.03 29.65 -1.28
N GLY A 23 31.64 28.57 -1.75
CA GLY A 23 32.30 27.54 -0.94
C GLY A 23 31.34 26.49 -0.36
N PHE A 24 30.10 26.39 -0.86
CA PHE A 24 29.13 25.41 -0.38
C PHE A 24 29.10 24.15 -1.24
N LEU A 25 29.08 22.99 -0.58
CA LEU A 25 28.86 21.70 -1.21
C LEU A 25 27.49 21.15 -0.78
N PRO A 26 26.59 20.79 -1.72
CA PRO A 26 25.34 20.14 -1.38
C PRO A 26 25.59 18.71 -0.88
N PHE A 27 24.89 18.31 0.18
CA PHE A 27 24.86 16.95 0.71
C PHE A 27 23.47 16.64 1.28
N LEU A 28 22.76 15.71 0.64
CA LEU A 28 21.37 15.37 0.98
C LEU A 28 20.45 16.61 1.01
N ASN A 29 19.96 16.97 2.20
CA ASN A 29 19.07 18.11 2.46
C ASN A 29 19.81 19.29 3.10
N ALA A 30 21.14 19.30 3.03
CA ALA A 30 21.99 20.36 3.54
C ALA A 30 22.97 20.85 2.47
N ARG A 31 23.43 22.09 2.58
CA ARG A 31 24.63 22.58 1.90
C ARG A 31 25.63 23.01 2.96
N ILE A 32 26.87 22.57 2.81
CA ILE A 32 27.89 22.65 3.85
C ILE A 32 29.06 23.48 3.30
N ARG A 33 29.50 24.47 4.07
CA ARG A 33 30.75 25.21 3.83
C ARG A 33 31.67 25.01 5.02
N ILE A 34 32.92 24.67 4.74
CA ILE A 34 33.97 24.55 5.75
C ILE A 34 34.99 25.63 5.46
N SER A 35 35.21 26.54 6.41
CA SER A 35 36.11 27.68 6.28
C SER A 35 36.86 27.91 7.58
N HIS A 36 38.19 27.88 7.55
CA HIS A 36 39.06 28.14 8.70
C HIS A 36 38.66 27.34 9.97
N GLY A 37 38.38 26.04 9.82
CA GLY A 37 37.97 25.17 10.93
C GLY A 37 36.51 25.33 11.39
N SER A 38 35.78 26.32 10.87
CA SER A 38 34.35 26.53 11.15
C SER A 38 33.49 25.90 10.08
N LYS A 39 32.34 25.33 10.48
CA LYS A 39 31.32 24.77 9.57
C LYS A 39 30.09 25.65 9.51
N GLN A 40 29.60 25.88 8.31
CA GLN A 40 28.29 26.51 8.06
C GLN A 40 27.40 25.49 7.35
N ILE A 41 26.23 25.23 7.92
CA ILE A 41 25.29 24.24 7.43
C ILE A 41 23.96 24.95 7.20
N MET A 42 23.43 24.83 5.99
CA MET A 42 22.14 25.39 5.63
C MET A 42 21.24 24.32 5.04
N TRP A 43 19.94 24.45 5.27
CA TRP A 43 18.95 23.64 4.58
C TRP A 43 19.07 23.82 3.07
N TYR A 44 19.09 22.70 2.36
CA TYR A 44 19.21 22.66 0.91
C TYR A 44 18.15 21.74 0.33
N LYS A 45 17.59 22.17 -0.80
CA LYS A 45 16.67 21.37 -1.58
C LYS A 45 17.29 21.10 -2.94
N LYS A 46 17.36 19.81 -3.30
CA LYS A 46 17.86 19.37 -4.60
C LYS A 46 17.03 19.97 -5.74
N PRO A 47 17.64 20.39 -6.86
CA PRO A 47 16.93 21.03 -7.98
C PRO A 47 15.76 20.19 -8.52
N GLN A 48 15.91 18.87 -8.52
CA GLN A 48 14.94 17.91 -9.07
C GLN A 48 13.67 17.75 -8.22
N SER A 49 13.68 18.15 -6.94
CA SER A 49 12.48 18.06 -6.11
C SER A 49 11.43 19.07 -6.56
N LYS A 50 10.14 18.72 -6.59
CA LYS A 50 9.09 19.56 -7.20
C LYS A 50 8.41 20.56 -6.24
N ASN A 51 8.99 20.82 -5.06
CA ASN A 51 8.38 21.64 -4.00
C ASN A 51 6.95 21.18 -3.61
N ILE A 52 6.58 19.93 -3.89
CA ILE A 52 5.21 19.45 -3.66
C ILE A 52 5.02 19.15 -2.19
N LEU A 53 4.14 19.91 -1.54
CA LEU A 53 3.58 19.61 -0.23
C LEU A 53 2.11 19.20 -0.41
N LEU A 54 1.49 18.74 0.66
CA LEU A 54 0.04 18.65 0.71
C LEU A 54 -0.52 20.06 0.55
N HIS A 55 -1.31 20.29 -0.50
CA HIS A 55 -1.88 21.60 -0.78
C HIS A 55 -2.87 22.04 0.32
N SER A 56 -2.92 23.33 0.65
CA SER A 56 -3.78 23.87 1.72
C SER A 56 -5.28 23.57 1.53
N ARG A 57 -5.73 23.56 0.27
CA ARG A 57 -7.11 23.24 -0.17
C ARG A 57 -7.43 21.74 -0.22
N SER A 58 -6.50 20.84 0.11
CA SER A 58 -6.75 19.40 0.07
C SER A 58 -7.84 18.97 1.06
N SER A 59 -8.53 17.85 0.79
CA SER A 59 -9.54 17.28 1.69
C SER A 59 -8.92 16.50 2.86
N HIS A 60 -7.89 17.06 3.47
CA HIS A 60 -7.25 16.50 4.66
C HIS A 60 -7.62 17.35 5.88
N PRO A 61 -7.58 16.75 7.09
CA PRO A 61 -7.74 17.52 8.31
C PRO A 61 -6.72 18.66 8.42
N LEU A 62 -7.14 19.79 8.98
CA LEU A 62 -6.33 20.99 9.19
C LEU A 62 -5.09 20.69 10.03
N TYR A 63 -5.20 19.79 11.01
CA TYR A 63 -4.06 19.38 11.83
C TYR A 63 -2.97 18.65 11.04
N VAL A 64 -3.35 17.89 10.01
CA VAL A 64 -2.38 17.19 9.14
C VAL A 64 -1.59 18.22 8.33
N LYS A 65 -2.30 19.18 7.74
CA LYS A 65 -1.70 20.30 6.98
C LYS A 65 -0.77 21.13 7.86
N ALA A 66 -1.25 21.54 9.05
CA ALA A 66 -0.46 22.30 10.01
C ALA A 66 0.78 21.53 10.51
N ASN A 67 0.66 20.22 10.73
CA ASN A 67 1.79 19.37 11.11
C ASN A 67 2.82 19.25 9.99
N MET A 68 2.40 19.20 8.73
CA MET A 68 3.32 19.18 7.60
C MET A 68 4.19 20.44 7.55
N ILE A 69 3.58 21.62 7.70
CA ILE A 69 4.30 22.90 7.77
C ILE A 69 5.27 22.90 8.96
N ARG A 70 4.79 22.52 10.14
CA ARG A 70 5.60 22.45 11.35
C ARG A 70 6.80 21.52 11.18
N ASN A 71 6.62 20.38 10.54
CA ASN A 71 7.71 19.43 10.25
C ASN A 71 8.74 20.03 9.29
N LEU A 72 8.32 20.78 8.26
CA LEU A 72 9.24 21.46 7.36
C LEU A 72 10.08 22.51 8.10
N ILE A 73 9.44 23.36 8.90
CA ILE A 73 10.11 24.40 9.69
C ILE A 73 11.06 23.79 10.71
N ASN A 74 10.62 22.75 11.43
CA ASN A 74 11.47 22.03 12.39
C ASN A 74 12.67 21.35 11.71
N THR A 75 12.47 20.78 10.52
CA THR A 75 13.55 20.13 9.76
C THR A 75 14.57 21.16 9.30
N LYS A 76 14.12 22.33 8.81
CA LYS A 76 14.98 23.48 8.53
C LYS A 76 15.81 23.85 9.76
N GLY A 77 15.15 24.06 10.91
CA GLY A 77 15.82 24.47 12.15
C GLY A 77 16.81 23.45 12.71
N ARG A 78 16.60 22.15 12.50
CA ARG A 78 17.55 21.09 12.89
C ARG A 78 18.78 21.01 11.99
N ILE A 79 18.64 21.39 10.72
CA ILE A 79 19.72 21.30 9.73
C ILE A 79 20.55 22.58 9.72
N CYS A 80 19.90 23.74 9.75
CA CYS A 80 20.59 25.02 9.77
C CYS A 80 21.32 25.22 11.10
N ASN A 81 22.59 25.60 11.06
CA ASN A 81 23.32 26.02 12.26
C ASN A 81 23.36 27.54 12.46
N GLN A 82 22.87 28.30 11.49
CA GLN A 82 22.77 29.75 11.49
C GLN A 82 21.51 30.16 10.73
N ASP A 83 20.93 31.29 11.10
CA ASP A 83 19.83 31.88 10.34
C ASP A 83 20.34 32.42 8.99
N ASN A 84 19.55 32.19 7.95
CA ASN A 84 19.91 32.58 6.60
C ASN A 84 18.68 33.08 5.83
N PRO A 85 18.66 34.36 5.40
CA PRO A 85 17.52 34.94 4.68
C PRO A 85 17.15 34.21 3.40
N GLU A 86 18.13 33.66 2.66
CA GLU A 86 17.89 32.91 1.42
C GLU A 86 17.12 31.61 1.68
N VAL A 87 17.40 30.95 2.82
CA VAL A 87 16.69 29.75 3.24
C VAL A 87 15.26 30.10 3.66
N GLU A 88 15.06 31.18 4.40
CA GLU A 88 13.72 31.65 4.79
C GLU A 88 12.86 32.01 3.59
N GLU A 89 13.43 32.72 2.61
CA GLU A 89 12.74 33.07 1.37
C GLU A 89 12.35 31.82 0.58
N LYS A 90 13.26 30.84 0.46
CA LYS A 90 12.99 29.55 -0.19
C LYS A 90 11.85 28.80 0.48
N VAL A 91 11.86 28.70 1.81
CA VAL A 91 10.80 28.01 2.56
C VAL A 91 9.47 28.76 2.40
N THR A 92 9.48 30.08 2.51
CA THR A 92 8.29 30.93 2.30
C THR A 92 7.71 30.74 0.91
N ARG A 93 8.55 30.71 -0.13
CA ARG A 93 8.13 30.46 -1.51
C ARG A 93 7.48 29.09 -1.65
N ILE A 94 8.08 28.03 -1.11
CA ILE A 94 7.51 26.68 -1.12
C ILE A 94 6.13 26.65 -0.45
N LEU A 95 5.97 27.31 0.69
CA LEU A 95 4.69 27.37 1.40
C LEU A 95 3.62 28.10 0.56
N ASN A 96 3.97 29.24 -0.03
CA ASN A 96 3.07 30.02 -0.88
C ASN A 96 2.65 29.24 -2.14
N GLU A 97 3.59 28.56 -2.81
CA GLU A 97 3.33 27.71 -3.98
C GLU A 97 2.33 26.57 -3.67
N ASN A 98 2.24 26.14 -2.40
CA ASN A 98 1.30 25.11 -1.93
C ASN A 98 0.03 25.69 -1.28
N GLY A 99 -0.20 27.00 -1.43
CA GLY A 99 -1.39 27.70 -0.98
C GLY A 99 -1.43 27.97 0.52
N TYR A 100 -0.29 27.93 1.22
CA TYR A 100 -0.21 28.27 2.64
C TYR A 100 0.05 29.76 2.82
N THR A 101 -0.76 30.40 3.66
CA THR A 101 -0.64 31.81 4.04
C THR A 101 0.04 31.96 5.40
N LYS A 102 0.54 33.16 5.71
CA LYS A 102 1.18 33.47 7.01
C LYS A 102 0.21 33.43 8.21
N SER A 103 -1.10 33.31 7.96
CA SER A 103 -2.09 33.15 9.03
C SER A 103 -1.90 31.82 9.74
N GLU A 104 -1.63 31.85 11.05
CA GLU A 104 -1.56 30.63 11.84
C GLU A 104 -2.94 29.96 11.93
N PRO A 105 -3.12 28.76 11.36
CA PRO A 105 -4.38 28.06 11.49
C PRO A 105 -4.54 27.56 12.93
N ARG A 106 -5.67 27.87 13.57
CA ARG A 106 -6.08 27.22 14.82
C ARG A 106 -6.43 25.76 14.54
N SER A 107 -5.41 24.91 14.57
CA SER A 107 -5.55 23.46 14.41
C SER A 107 -5.69 22.78 15.78
N TRP A 108 -6.37 21.63 15.79
CA TRP A 108 -6.52 20.77 16.97
C TRP A 108 -5.68 19.50 16.77
N ARG A 109 -5.58 18.62 17.77
CA ARG A 109 -4.95 17.30 17.58
C ARG A 109 -5.94 16.19 17.91
N PRO A 110 -5.96 15.11 17.12
CA PRO A 110 -6.68 13.89 17.49
C PRO A 110 -6.24 13.41 18.87
N PHE A 111 -7.23 12.97 19.63
CA PHE A 111 -7.05 12.32 20.90
C PHE A 111 -6.24 11.05 20.67
N PHE A 112 -5.25 10.87 21.53
CA PHE A 112 -4.31 9.77 21.46
C PHE A 112 -4.18 9.18 22.86
N ALA A 113 -4.66 7.94 23.01
CA ALA A 113 -4.38 7.12 24.18
C ALA A 113 -3.15 6.24 23.90
N SER A 114 -2.17 6.24 24.81
CA SER A 114 -1.03 5.32 24.72
C SER A 114 -1.53 3.87 24.79
N GLY A 115 -1.10 3.03 23.85
CA GLY A 115 -1.60 1.64 23.74
C GLY A 115 -3.03 1.52 23.20
N GLY A 116 -3.66 2.62 22.77
CA GLY A 116 -5.02 2.60 22.24
C GLY A 116 -5.14 1.92 20.87
N VAL A 117 -6.29 1.29 20.63
CA VAL A 117 -6.60 0.62 19.35
C VAL A 117 -6.88 1.67 18.27
N PRO A 118 -6.29 1.59 17.07
CA PRO A 118 -6.57 2.53 15.99
C PRO A 118 -8.00 2.36 15.46
N LEU A 119 -8.76 3.45 15.47
CA LEU A 119 -10.06 3.54 14.79
C LEU A 119 -9.91 4.48 13.59
N VAL A 120 -10.02 3.92 12.39
CA VAL A 120 -9.93 4.66 11.13
C VAL A 120 -11.34 5.08 10.70
N LEU A 121 -11.56 6.38 10.54
CA LEU A 121 -12.83 6.96 10.13
C LEU A 121 -12.65 7.78 8.86
N PRO A 122 -13.64 7.82 7.95
CA PRO A 122 -13.59 8.71 6.80
C PRO A 122 -13.58 10.17 7.26
N TYR A 123 -12.69 10.96 6.66
CA TYR A 123 -12.68 12.40 6.85
C TYR A 123 -13.75 13.05 5.98
N VAL A 124 -14.77 13.62 6.63
CA VAL A 124 -15.85 14.36 5.96
C VAL A 124 -15.52 15.85 5.94
N ASN A 125 -15.33 16.44 7.13
CA ASN A 125 -14.96 17.84 7.30
C ASN A 125 -14.34 18.06 8.70
N GLU A 126 -13.86 19.29 8.96
CA GLU A 126 -13.24 19.67 10.23
C GLU A 126 -14.18 19.59 11.43
N GLU A 127 -15.45 19.95 11.25
CA GLU A 127 -16.44 20.00 12.33
C GLU A 127 -16.75 18.60 12.85
N ASN A 128 -17.09 17.68 11.95
CA ASN A 128 -17.32 16.28 12.26
C ASN A 128 -16.10 15.63 12.94
N ALA A 129 -14.89 15.90 12.42
CA ALA A 129 -13.68 15.34 12.99
C ALA A 129 -13.43 15.88 14.42
N LYS A 130 -13.70 17.16 14.69
CA LYS A 130 -13.61 17.75 16.02
C LYS A 130 -14.66 17.19 16.98
N ASP A 131 -15.89 16.97 16.52
CA ASP A 131 -16.97 16.44 17.35
C ASP A 131 -16.70 15.00 17.76
N VAL A 132 -16.31 14.14 16.82
CA VAL A 132 -15.89 12.76 17.12
C VAL A 132 -14.72 12.76 18.11
N ASN A 133 -13.74 13.64 17.89
CA ASN A 133 -12.61 13.77 18.80
C ASN A 133 -13.02 14.18 20.22
N ARG A 134 -13.97 15.11 20.33
CA ARG A 134 -14.54 15.55 21.62
C ARG A 134 -15.23 14.38 22.31
N ILE A 135 -16.04 13.61 21.59
CA ILE A 135 -16.75 12.44 22.15
C ILE A 135 -15.77 11.40 22.69
N VAL A 136 -14.79 10.98 21.89
CA VAL A 136 -13.80 9.97 22.30
C VAL A 136 -12.99 10.44 23.51
N ARG A 137 -12.59 11.72 23.51
CA ARG A 137 -11.87 12.32 24.64
C ARG A 137 -12.71 12.34 25.91
N THR A 138 -13.97 12.77 25.83
CA THR A 138 -14.89 12.84 26.98
C THR A 138 -15.20 11.44 27.53
N ALA A 139 -15.39 10.46 26.66
CA ALA A 139 -15.65 9.07 27.03
C ALA A 139 -14.41 8.31 27.53
N LYS A 140 -13.21 8.91 27.47
CA LYS A 140 -11.93 8.30 27.89
C LYS A 140 -11.67 6.93 27.26
N LEU A 141 -12.11 6.72 26.03
CA LEU A 141 -11.94 5.45 25.34
C LEU A 141 -10.45 5.25 24.98
N PRO A 142 -9.91 4.02 25.10
CA PRO A 142 -8.53 3.71 24.72
C PRO A 142 -8.41 3.56 23.19
N ILE A 143 -8.76 4.61 22.46
CA ILE A 143 -8.85 4.62 21.00
C ILE A 143 -7.91 5.69 20.43
N LYS A 144 -7.18 5.33 19.38
CA LYS A 144 -6.41 6.24 18.55
C LYS A 144 -7.21 6.59 17.31
N LEU A 145 -7.73 7.81 17.23
CA LEU A 145 -8.48 8.28 16.08
C LEU A 145 -7.57 8.57 14.89
N VAL A 146 -7.93 8.02 13.72
CA VAL A 146 -7.26 8.29 12.44
C VAL A 146 -8.33 8.68 11.43
N PHE A 147 -8.25 9.91 10.91
CA PHE A 147 -9.17 10.38 9.87
C PHE A 147 -8.56 10.19 8.49
N GLN A 148 -9.19 9.39 7.65
CA GLN A 148 -8.72 9.04 6.32
C GLN A 148 -9.42 9.91 5.25
N PRO A 149 -8.68 10.68 4.43
CA PRO A 149 -9.27 11.45 3.34
C PRO A 149 -9.91 10.55 2.28
N PRO A 150 -10.86 11.07 1.49
CA PRO A 150 -11.45 10.30 0.39
C PRO A 150 -10.38 9.87 -0.64
N PRO A 151 -10.64 8.79 -1.41
CA PRO A 151 -9.74 8.36 -2.48
C PRO A 151 -9.44 9.50 -3.45
N ASN A 152 -8.18 9.60 -3.87
CA ASN A 152 -7.79 10.62 -4.85
C ASN A 152 -8.32 10.28 -6.24
N LEU A 153 -8.37 11.28 -7.11
CA LEU A 153 -8.87 11.13 -8.48
C LEU A 153 -8.12 10.04 -9.25
N LYS A 154 -6.80 9.90 -9.04
CA LYS A 154 -6.03 8.81 -9.66
C LYS A 154 -6.58 7.46 -9.22
N SER A 155 -6.77 7.21 -7.93
CA SER A 155 -7.35 5.95 -7.41
C SER A 155 -8.74 5.68 -7.98
N LEU A 156 -9.59 6.70 -8.09
CA LEU A 156 -10.92 6.58 -8.69
C LEU A 156 -10.84 6.24 -10.19
N LEU A 157 -10.01 6.95 -10.96
CA LEU A 157 -9.92 6.85 -12.42
C LEU A 157 -9.03 5.70 -12.91
N THR A 158 -8.04 5.28 -12.12
CA THR A 158 -7.20 4.11 -12.41
C THR A 158 -7.76 2.86 -11.76
N SER A 159 -8.99 2.89 -11.22
CA SER A 159 -9.68 1.69 -10.78
C SER A 159 -9.91 0.80 -11.99
N THR A 160 -9.06 -0.21 -12.16
CA THR A 160 -9.08 -1.19 -13.26
C THR A 160 -10.36 -2.03 -13.32
N ARG A 161 -11.29 -1.84 -12.39
CA ARG A 161 -12.54 -2.59 -12.25
C ARG A 161 -13.39 -2.57 -13.52
N ILE A 162 -13.35 -1.49 -14.32
CA ILE A 162 -14.12 -1.35 -15.58
C ILE A 162 -13.67 -2.38 -16.64
N TYR A 163 -12.44 -2.91 -16.55
CA TYR A 163 -11.92 -3.91 -17.50
C TYR A 163 -12.04 -5.36 -17.01
N GLU A 164 -12.59 -5.59 -15.81
CA GLU A 164 -12.71 -6.93 -15.22
C GLU A 164 -14.03 -7.64 -15.58
N GLU A 165 -15.02 -6.92 -16.11
CA GLU A 165 -16.33 -7.47 -16.48
C GLU A 165 -16.33 -8.23 -17.81
N LYS A 166 -15.21 -8.23 -18.54
CA LYS A 166 -15.11 -8.92 -19.83
C LYS A 166 -14.35 -10.23 -19.67
N CYS A 167 -15.05 -11.35 -19.86
CA CYS A 167 -14.39 -12.63 -20.06
C CYS A 167 -14.05 -12.81 -21.55
N GLY A 168 -12.78 -12.61 -21.93
CA GLY A 168 -12.32 -12.80 -23.32
C GLY A 168 -12.20 -14.26 -23.78
N ARG A 169 -12.79 -15.23 -23.06
CA ARG A 169 -12.76 -16.66 -23.44
C ARG A 169 -14.09 -17.05 -24.07
N ASN A 170 -14.04 -17.58 -25.29
CA ASN A 170 -15.19 -18.24 -25.90
C ASN A 170 -15.56 -19.46 -25.03
N ASN A 171 -16.82 -19.53 -24.58
CA ASN A 171 -17.34 -20.61 -23.74
C ASN A 171 -16.58 -20.80 -22.38
N CYS A 172 -16.32 -19.74 -21.58
CA CYS A 172 -15.63 -19.86 -20.27
C CYS A 172 -16.43 -20.81 -19.34
N MET A 173 -15.85 -21.95 -18.99
CA MET A 173 -16.46 -22.95 -18.08
C MET A 173 -16.73 -22.43 -16.67
N TYR A 174 -16.08 -21.33 -16.26
CA TYR A 174 -16.20 -20.76 -14.91
C TYR A 174 -17.16 -19.57 -14.84
N CYS A 175 -17.38 -18.85 -15.95
CA CYS A 175 -18.31 -17.72 -15.96
C CYS A 175 -19.71 -18.22 -16.34
N THR A 176 -20.52 -18.55 -15.34
CA THR A 176 -21.96 -18.74 -15.54
C THR A 176 -22.66 -17.37 -15.47
N GLU A 177 -23.35 -17.08 -14.37
CA GLU A 177 -24.11 -15.86 -14.12
C GLU A 177 -23.20 -14.65 -13.85
N GLN A 178 -22.06 -14.89 -13.20
CA GLN A 178 -21.09 -13.84 -12.86
C GLN A 178 -19.79 -14.01 -13.66
N LYS A 179 -19.27 -12.89 -14.19
CA LYS A 179 -18.01 -12.89 -14.93
C LYS A 179 -16.81 -12.88 -13.99
N ILE A 180 -16.50 -14.05 -13.42
CA ILE A 180 -15.42 -14.20 -12.42
C ILE A 180 -14.02 -14.41 -13.03
N CYS A 181 -13.90 -14.80 -14.31
CA CYS A 181 -12.64 -15.26 -14.92
C CYS A 181 -11.51 -14.19 -14.83
N GLN A 182 -11.80 -12.89 -14.96
CA GLN A 182 -10.78 -11.82 -14.93
C GLN A 182 -10.58 -11.12 -13.58
N LEU A 183 -11.35 -11.50 -12.56
CA LEU A 183 -11.23 -10.90 -11.24
C LEU A 183 -9.82 -11.16 -10.67
N ARG A 184 -9.20 -10.10 -10.13
CA ARG A 184 -7.89 -10.16 -9.45
C ARG A 184 -8.05 -9.90 -7.96
N GLY A 185 -7.09 -10.39 -7.18
CA GLY A 185 -7.07 -10.19 -5.73
C GLY A 185 -8.25 -10.86 -5.03
N THR A 186 -8.58 -12.08 -5.43
CA THR A 186 -9.78 -12.80 -4.96
C THR A 186 -9.40 -13.83 -3.90
N VAL A 187 -10.21 -13.93 -2.85
CA VAL A 187 -10.32 -15.12 -2.00
C VAL A 187 -11.55 -15.88 -2.47
N TYR A 188 -11.39 -17.15 -2.82
CA TYR A 188 -12.42 -17.96 -3.45
C TYR A 188 -12.58 -19.32 -2.76
N LEU A 189 -13.80 -19.84 -2.82
CA LEU A 189 -14.20 -21.16 -2.39
C LEU A 189 -14.41 -22.05 -3.62
N ILE A 190 -13.82 -23.23 -3.64
CA ILE A 190 -14.14 -24.29 -4.59
C ILE A 190 -14.86 -25.40 -3.84
N THR A 191 -16.01 -25.82 -4.36
CA THR A 191 -16.77 -26.96 -3.85
C THR A 191 -16.78 -28.06 -4.91
N CYS A 192 -16.31 -29.26 -4.52
CA CYS A 192 -16.38 -30.44 -5.38
C CYS A 192 -17.83 -30.90 -5.51
N GLN A 193 -18.36 -30.96 -6.73
CA GLN A 193 -19.74 -31.40 -6.95
C GLN A 193 -19.91 -32.92 -6.84
N GLY A 194 -18.81 -33.69 -6.86
CA GLY A 194 -18.84 -35.15 -6.70
C GLY A 194 -18.94 -35.63 -5.25
N CYS A 195 -18.35 -34.91 -4.29
CA CYS A 195 -18.32 -35.31 -2.88
C CYS A 195 -18.58 -34.18 -1.87
N GLY A 196 -18.88 -32.97 -2.32
CA GLY A 196 -19.23 -31.83 -1.47
C GLY A 196 -18.07 -31.16 -0.73
N ARG A 197 -16.85 -31.72 -0.79
CA ARG A 197 -15.67 -31.18 -0.08
C ARG A 197 -15.23 -29.83 -0.63
N LYS A 198 -14.63 -29.04 0.25
CA LYS A 198 -14.33 -27.63 0.02
C LYS A 198 -12.84 -27.34 -0.02
N TYR A 199 -12.46 -26.33 -0.80
CA TYR A 199 -11.13 -25.73 -0.84
C TYR A 199 -11.27 -24.21 -0.77
N VAL A 200 -10.46 -23.57 0.08
CA VAL A 200 -10.34 -22.11 0.13
C VAL A 200 -8.94 -21.73 -0.35
N GLY A 201 -8.85 -20.72 -1.21
CA GLY A 201 -7.57 -20.18 -1.65
C GLY A 201 -7.63 -18.72 -2.07
N GLU A 202 -6.47 -18.07 -2.12
CA GLU A 202 -6.30 -16.73 -2.69
C GLU A 202 -5.66 -16.73 -4.10
N THR A 203 -5.78 -15.61 -4.81
CA THR A 203 -4.92 -15.29 -5.96
C THR A 203 -4.85 -13.78 -6.20
N SER A 204 -3.64 -13.28 -6.45
CA SER A 204 -3.42 -11.92 -6.97
C SER A 204 -3.60 -11.84 -8.50
N ARG A 205 -3.36 -12.94 -9.21
CA ARG A 205 -3.52 -13.08 -10.67
C ARG A 205 -5.00 -13.23 -11.04
N PRO A 206 -5.38 -13.03 -12.33
CA PRO A 206 -6.73 -13.32 -12.80
C PRO A 206 -7.17 -14.72 -12.36
N LEU A 207 -8.36 -14.81 -11.74
CA LEU A 207 -8.83 -16.02 -11.08
C LEU A 207 -8.79 -17.26 -11.98
N HIS A 208 -9.15 -17.12 -13.26
CA HIS A 208 -9.15 -18.24 -14.19
C HIS A 208 -7.79 -18.93 -14.30
N LYS A 209 -6.66 -18.20 -14.17
CA LYS A 209 -5.32 -18.81 -14.25
C LYS A 209 -5.11 -19.79 -13.11
N ARG A 210 -5.56 -19.44 -11.91
CA ARG A 210 -5.46 -20.29 -10.73
C ARG A 210 -6.44 -21.47 -10.81
N LEU A 211 -7.66 -21.24 -11.30
CA LEU A 211 -8.62 -22.32 -11.56
C LEU A 211 -8.08 -23.32 -12.60
N ASP A 212 -7.48 -22.84 -13.69
CA ASP A 212 -6.87 -23.71 -14.71
C ASP A 212 -5.70 -24.54 -14.15
N GLU A 213 -4.92 -24.02 -13.20
CA GLU A 213 -3.89 -24.78 -12.48
C GLU A 213 -4.53 -25.92 -11.68
N HIS A 214 -5.58 -25.62 -10.91
CA HIS A 214 -6.31 -26.63 -10.13
C HIS A 214 -6.97 -27.69 -11.01
N MET A 215 -7.62 -27.31 -12.11
CA MET A 215 -8.24 -28.27 -13.05
C MET A 215 -7.21 -29.16 -13.75
N ARG A 216 -6.02 -28.63 -14.07
CA ARG A 216 -4.93 -29.44 -14.64
C ARG A 216 -4.43 -30.47 -13.63
N ALA A 217 -4.29 -30.09 -12.36
CA ALA A 217 -3.94 -31.01 -11.29
C ALA A 217 -5.00 -32.11 -11.07
N LEU A 218 -6.30 -31.77 -11.15
CA LEU A 218 -7.38 -32.75 -11.08
C LEU A 218 -7.37 -33.76 -12.23
N ARG A 219 -7.10 -33.30 -13.46
CA ARG A 219 -7.10 -34.16 -14.66
C ARG A 219 -5.85 -35.04 -14.72
N ASN A 220 -4.70 -34.52 -14.30
CA ASN A 220 -3.40 -35.17 -14.41
C ASN A 220 -2.71 -35.25 -13.04
N PRO A 221 -3.24 -36.04 -12.08
CA PRO A 221 -2.74 -36.05 -10.70
C PRO A 221 -1.26 -36.45 -10.60
N THR A 222 -0.79 -37.36 -11.46
CA THR A 222 0.60 -37.84 -11.51
C THR A 222 1.60 -36.72 -11.83
N SER A 223 1.21 -35.73 -12.63
CA SER A 223 2.08 -34.61 -13.01
C SER A 223 2.18 -33.52 -11.93
N TYR A 224 1.29 -33.53 -10.93
CA TYR A 224 1.19 -32.50 -9.90
C TYR A 224 1.04 -33.11 -8.50
N PRO A 225 1.98 -33.95 -8.03
CA PRO A 225 1.80 -34.77 -6.83
C PRO A 225 1.59 -33.95 -5.54
N ASN A 226 2.16 -32.75 -5.46
CA ASN A 226 2.06 -31.87 -4.29
C ASN A 226 0.79 -31.00 -4.27
N SER A 227 -0.05 -31.06 -5.31
CA SER A 227 -1.30 -30.29 -5.35
C SER A 227 -2.37 -30.92 -4.47
N SER A 228 -3.03 -30.10 -3.65
CA SER A 228 -4.21 -30.49 -2.86
C SER A 228 -5.30 -31.12 -3.73
N PHE A 229 -5.46 -30.65 -4.96
CA PHE A 229 -6.41 -31.17 -5.94
C PHE A 229 -6.01 -32.53 -6.52
N SER A 230 -4.72 -32.79 -6.77
CA SER A 230 -4.26 -34.11 -7.22
C SER A 230 -4.48 -35.15 -6.12
N ARG A 231 -4.13 -34.81 -4.87
CA ARG A 231 -4.40 -35.66 -3.71
C ARG A 231 -5.90 -35.93 -3.55
N HIS A 232 -6.72 -34.90 -3.69
CA HIS A 232 -8.19 -35.03 -3.64
C HIS A 232 -8.71 -35.98 -4.71
N ARG A 233 -8.24 -35.84 -5.96
CA ARG A 233 -8.58 -36.73 -7.07
C ARG A 233 -8.25 -38.19 -6.75
N THR A 234 -7.03 -38.46 -6.29
CA THR A 234 -6.54 -39.82 -6.01
C THR A 234 -7.19 -40.47 -4.78
N LEU A 235 -7.72 -39.69 -3.84
CA LEU A 235 -8.34 -40.23 -2.62
C LEU A 235 -9.86 -40.40 -2.72
N HIS A 236 -10.53 -39.58 -3.54
CA HIS A 236 -12.00 -39.52 -3.54
C HIS A 236 -12.64 -39.75 -4.89
N HIS A 237 -11.89 -39.68 -6.00
CA HIS A 237 -12.42 -39.76 -7.35
C HIS A 237 -11.44 -40.48 -8.29
N THR A 238 -10.86 -41.61 -7.84
CA THR A 238 -9.80 -42.34 -8.57
C THR A 238 -10.32 -42.99 -9.85
N TYR A 239 -11.52 -43.55 -9.79
CA TYR A 239 -12.11 -44.34 -10.88
C TYR A 239 -13.22 -43.59 -11.64
N ASP A 240 -13.64 -42.42 -11.15
CA ASP A 240 -14.68 -41.61 -11.76
C ASP A 240 -14.10 -40.62 -12.78
N ASP A 241 -14.93 -40.04 -13.64
CA ASP A 241 -14.55 -38.85 -14.40
C ASP A 241 -14.19 -37.68 -13.48
N PRO A 242 -13.32 -36.73 -13.91
CA PRO A 242 -12.97 -35.56 -13.12
C PRO A 242 -14.22 -34.81 -12.66
N PRO A 243 -14.43 -34.63 -11.34
CA PRO A 243 -15.64 -33.99 -10.84
C PRO A 243 -15.69 -32.53 -11.28
N ARG A 244 -16.91 -32.05 -11.53
CA ARG A 244 -17.13 -30.62 -11.75
C ARG A 244 -16.88 -29.86 -10.45
N MET A 245 -16.38 -28.64 -10.59
CA MET A 245 -15.99 -27.78 -9.47
C MET A 245 -16.82 -26.50 -9.51
N LYS A 246 -17.58 -26.24 -8.44
CA LYS A 246 -18.34 -24.99 -8.28
C LYS A 246 -17.45 -23.96 -7.59
N VAL A 247 -17.29 -22.79 -8.19
CA VAL A 247 -16.46 -21.70 -7.66
C VAL A 247 -17.36 -20.59 -7.12
N THR A 248 -17.04 -20.06 -5.95
CA THR A 248 -17.73 -18.93 -5.33
C THR A 248 -16.71 -17.93 -4.81
N ILE A 249 -16.91 -16.64 -5.10
CA ILE A 249 -16.04 -15.57 -4.59
C ILE A 249 -16.46 -15.25 -3.17
N LEU A 250 -15.54 -15.32 -2.22
CA LEU A 250 -15.78 -14.95 -0.83
C LEU A 250 -15.44 -13.48 -0.60
N HIS A 251 -14.23 -13.07 -0.99
CA HIS A 251 -13.72 -11.72 -0.75
C HIS A 251 -12.90 -11.18 -1.93
N ARG A 252 -12.75 -9.86 -1.98
CA ARG A 252 -11.88 -9.17 -2.94
C ARG A 252 -11.03 -8.11 -2.24
N SER A 253 -9.71 -8.31 -2.26
CA SER A 253 -8.71 -7.29 -1.86
C SER A 253 -7.59 -7.24 -2.91
N GLN A 254 -7.63 -6.17 -3.71
CA GLN A 254 -6.68 -5.95 -4.82
C GLN A 254 -5.40 -5.26 -4.37
N GLU A 255 -5.53 -4.33 -3.42
CA GLU A 255 -4.46 -3.39 -3.08
C GLU A 255 -3.53 -3.92 -1.98
N SER A 256 -3.99 -4.85 -1.15
CA SER A 256 -3.23 -5.37 -0.02
C SER A 256 -3.06 -6.89 -0.07
N PRO A 257 -1.84 -7.39 -0.42
CA PRO A 257 -1.54 -8.82 -0.34
C PRO A 257 -1.71 -9.38 1.07
N LEU A 258 -1.36 -8.60 2.10
CA LEU A 258 -1.49 -9.03 3.50
C LEU A 258 -2.95 -9.19 3.90
N GLU A 259 -3.79 -8.21 3.60
CA GLU A 259 -5.23 -8.28 3.89
C GLU A 259 -5.87 -9.49 3.21
N ARG A 260 -5.53 -9.75 1.95
CA ARG A 260 -6.05 -10.91 1.22
C ARG A 260 -5.65 -12.25 1.87
N LYS A 261 -4.41 -12.36 2.34
CA LYS A 261 -3.93 -13.54 3.07
C LYS A 261 -4.61 -13.71 4.44
N VAL A 262 -4.88 -12.60 5.14
CA VAL A 262 -5.63 -12.62 6.40
C VAL A 262 -7.08 -13.06 6.15
N LEU A 263 -7.73 -12.55 5.10
CA LEU A 263 -9.08 -12.96 4.72
C LEU A 263 -9.15 -14.45 4.34
N GLU A 264 -8.17 -14.96 3.60
CA GLU A 264 -8.03 -16.39 3.31
C GLU A 264 -7.91 -17.21 4.60
N ALA A 265 -7.05 -16.80 5.53
CA ALA A 265 -6.86 -17.48 6.81
C ALA A 265 -8.12 -17.51 7.67
N LEU A 266 -8.86 -16.39 7.72
CA LEU A 266 -10.14 -16.31 8.41
C LEU A 266 -11.16 -17.27 7.82
N GLU A 267 -11.25 -17.37 6.49
CA GLU A 267 -12.18 -18.28 5.82
C GLU A 267 -11.77 -19.75 5.97
N ILE A 268 -10.48 -20.08 5.95
CA ILE A 268 -9.98 -21.44 6.24
C ILE A 268 -10.35 -21.83 7.67
N LYS A 269 -10.14 -20.94 8.65
CA LYS A 269 -10.50 -21.18 10.06
C LYS A 269 -12.00 -21.34 10.24
N ARG A 270 -12.81 -20.56 9.51
CA ARG A 270 -14.28 -20.58 9.61
C ARG A 270 -14.89 -21.82 8.96
N LEU A 271 -14.40 -22.23 7.79
CA LEU A 271 -15.02 -23.27 6.97
C LEU A 271 -14.36 -24.64 7.14
N SER A 272 -13.14 -24.71 7.69
CA SER A 272 -12.35 -25.93 7.85
C SER A 272 -12.35 -26.82 6.59
N PRO A 273 -11.89 -26.28 5.44
CA PRO A 273 -12.00 -26.95 4.14
C PRO A 273 -11.17 -28.25 4.06
N GLU A 274 -11.77 -29.32 3.56
CA GLU A 274 -11.19 -30.67 3.60
C GLU A 274 -10.17 -30.94 2.48
N ILE A 275 -10.20 -30.15 1.41
CA ILE A 275 -9.28 -30.31 0.27
C ILE A 275 -7.92 -29.66 0.59
N ASN A 276 -7.91 -28.52 1.30
CA ASN A 276 -6.68 -27.83 1.71
C ASN A 276 -5.74 -28.81 2.42
N ASN A 277 -4.45 -28.71 2.12
CA ASN A 277 -3.45 -29.56 2.78
C ASN A 277 -3.08 -28.95 4.15
N LYS A 278 -2.44 -29.77 5.00
CA LYS A 278 -2.08 -29.36 6.37
C LYS A 278 -1.13 -28.15 6.38
N ASP A 279 -0.21 -28.08 5.43
CA ASP A 279 0.75 -26.98 5.33
C ASP A 279 0.07 -25.65 4.96
N GLU A 280 -0.84 -25.67 3.98
CA GLU A 280 -1.70 -24.54 3.58
C GLU A 280 -2.52 -24.04 4.77
N MET A 281 -3.09 -24.95 5.56
CA MET A 281 -3.85 -24.59 6.76
C MET A 281 -2.95 -23.99 7.84
N MET A 282 -1.78 -24.59 8.10
CA MET A 282 -0.85 -24.10 9.12
C MET A 282 -0.29 -22.73 8.77
N ASP A 283 0.09 -22.50 7.51
CA ASP A 283 0.60 -21.22 7.04
C ASP A 283 -0.47 -20.12 7.10
N ALA A 284 -1.72 -20.46 6.81
CA ALA A 284 -2.83 -19.53 6.95
C ALA A 284 -3.07 -19.19 8.43
N LEU A 285 -3.10 -20.18 9.32
CA LEU A 285 -3.34 -19.97 10.75
C LEU A 285 -2.27 -19.13 11.44
N ARG A 286 -1.00 -19.20 10.99
CA ARG A 286 0.10 -18.33 11.47
C ARG A 286 -0.14 -16.83 11.29
N LEU A 287 -1.07 -16.43 10.40
CA LEU A 287 -1.36 -15.03 10.14
C LEU A 287 -2.42 -14.44 11.10
N ILE A 288 -3.13 -15.29 11.83
CA ILE A 288 -4.26 -14.92 12.68
C ILE A 288 -4.17 -15.49 14.11
N GLY A 289 -3.05 -16.12 14.45
CA GLY A 289 -2.71 -16.63 15.78
C GLY A 289 -1.42 -16.01 16.26
#